data_AF-A0A6I5C6X3-F1
#
_entry.id   AF-A0A6I5C6X3-F1
#
_cell.length_a   1.000
_cell.length_b   1.000
_cell.length_c   1.000
_cell.angle_alpha   90.00
_cell.angle_beta   90.00
_cell.angle_gamma   90.00
#
_symmetry.space_group_name_H-M   'P 1'
#
loop_
_entity.id
_entity.type
_entity.pdbx_description
1 polymer ?
#
loop_
_entity_poly.entity_id
_entity_poly.type
_entity_poly.pdbx_seq_one_letter_code
_entity_poly.pdbx_strand_id
1 'polypeptide(L)'
;MTEGTGSRAGDLPDDLTDVEAGMWQAFRNGSVYDLRGGDAAVDDPHGLHPWGPRRSVRARVVCWLLLDGPPALAGRVSSLKLTGLRITGTLDLAGGTVVPYVEMTGCRFENEVLLPEARFTTVRLVDCAVPRLEAARVHTEGDLHLPRCRFLAGVRLTDARIGTDLLLNQASVHHDRAGRSIAADGLTVGQDLQAEMLQAHGEVSLRSAKIGASLSLRGARLAGPYTRFALNAPQLTVGRTLYLTPAALGSPLLSGVTPARGTRIQHFECQGGVRLDDGRFGEAVDLEGARFALTDEQALSLRRVQAPELRFLGERLPRGQVVLSGARVSTL
;
A
#
# COMPACT_ATOMS: atom_id res chain seq x y z
N MET A 1 -2.49 -22.10 52.42
CA MET A 1 -1.38 -22.28 51.46
C MET A 1 -1.76 -23.46 50.60
N THR A 2 -1.53 -23.33 49.27
CA THR A 2 -1.99 -24.14 48.12
C THR A 2 -3.37 -23.78 47.58
N GLU A 3 -3.59 -23.56 46.28
CA GLU A 3 -2.72 -23.28 45.13
C GLU A 3 -3.69 -22.65 44.12
N GLY A 4 -3.46 -21.39 43.76
CA GLY A 4 -4.24 -20.74 42.70
C GLY A 4 -3.85 -21.36 41.36
N THR A 5 -4.83 -21.87 40.63
CA THR A 5 -4.70 -22.35 39.25
C THR A 5 -4.28 -21.18 38.34
N GLY A 6 -2.98 -20.93 38.27
CA GLY A 6 -2.39 -20.06 37.26
C GLY A 6 -2.44 -20.78 35.92
N SER A 7 -3.28 -20.28 35.01
CA SER A 7 -3.15 -20.55 33.57
C SER A 7 -1.67 -20.42 33.20
N ARG A 8 -1.05 -21.46 32.65
CA ARG A 8 0.35 -21.38 32.24
C ARG A 8 0.46 -20.40 31.09
N ALA A 9 1.54 -19.61 31.07
CA ALA A 9 1.80 -18.68 29.99
C ALA A 9 1.83 -19.43 28.64
N GLY A 10 0.82 -19.20 27.80
CA GLY A 10 0.68 -19.83 26.48
C GLY A 10 -0.30 -21.00 26.39
N ASP A 11 -1.09 -21.28 27.42
CA ASP A 11 -2.21 -22.22 27.32
C ASP A 11 -3.22 -21.75 26.25
N LEU A 12 -3.87 -22.73 25.63
CA LEU A 12 -4.80 -22.52 24.53
C LEU A 12 -6.16 -22.09 25.11
N PRO A 13 -6.72 -20.93 24.73
CA PRO A 13 -8.01 -20.49 25.25
C PRO A 13 -9.15 -21.43 24.82
N ASP A 14 -10.08 -21.69 25.74
CA ASP A 14 -11.17 -22.68 25.55
C ASP A 14 -12.20 -22.28 24.47
N ASP A 15 -12.24 -21.00 24.06
CA ASP A 15 -13.22 -20.47 23.10
C ASP A 15 -12.70 -20.34 21.66
N LEU A 16 -11.50 -20.89 21.37
CA LEU A 16 -10.93 -20.88 20.03
C LEU A 16 -11.51 -22.00 19.15
N THR A 17 -11.76 -21.68 17.88
CA THR A 17 -12.01 -22.70 16.86
C THR A 17 -10.73 -23.49 16.55
N ASP A 18 -10.85 -24.67 15.93
CA ASP A 18 -9.67 -25.46 15.50
C ASP A 18 -8.69 -24.66 14.63
N VAL A 19 -9.22 -23.77 13.79
CA VAL A 19 -8.42 -22.90 12.91
C VAL A 19 -7.68 -21.84 13.72
N GLU A 20 -8.35 -21.21 14.68
CA GLU A 20 -7.73 -20.22 15.55
C GLU A 20 -6.71 -20.86 16.51
N ALA A 21 -6.97 -22.08 16.96
CA ALA A 21 -6.02 -22.86 17.75
C ALA A 21 -4.76 -23.20 16.95
N GLY A 22 -4.92 -23.58 15.67
CA GLY A 22 -3.79 -23.76 14.75
C GLY A 22 -2.99 -22.47 14.54
N MET A 23 -3.69 -21.35 14.31
CA MET A 23 -3.08 -20.02 14.21
C MET A 23 -2.30 -19.64 15.47
N TRP A 24 -2.85 -19.90 16.66
CA TRP A 24 -2.21 -19.65 17.95
C TRP A 24 -0.88 -20.40 18.10
N GLN A 25 -0.85 -21.68 17.74
CA GLN A 25 0.38 -22.48 17.77
C GLN A 25 1.40 -22.01 16.74
N ALA A 26 0.95 -21.71 15.52
CA ALA A 26 1.82 -21.17 14.47
C ALA A 26 2.45 -19.84 14.89
N PHE A 27 1.69 -18.96 15.56
CA PHE A 27 2.17 -17.70 16.09
C PHE A 27 3.32 -17.90 17.08
N ARG A 28 3.14 -18.79 18.06
CA ARG A 28 4.18 -19.09 19.08
C ARG A 28 5.43 -19.73 18.48
N ASN A 29 5.26 -20.52 17.43
CA ASN A 29 6.37 -21.15 16.71
C ASN A 29 7.06 -20.21 15.71
N GLY A 30 6.38 -19.13 15.30
CA GLY A 30 6.84 -18.19 14.27
C GLY A 30 6.78 -18.73 12.84
N SER A 31 6.00 -19.79 12.62
CA SER A 31 5.83 -20.45 11.32
C SER A 31 4.67 -19.87 10.52
N VAL A 32 4.70 -20.05 9.20
CA VAL A 32 3.56 -19.71 8.34
C VAL A 32 2.39 -20.64 8.63
N TYR A 33 1.20 -20.07 8.80
CA TYR A 33 -0.06 -20.79 8.89
C TYR A 33 -0.80 -20.64 7.55
N ASP A 34 -0.79 -21.71 6.77
CA ASP A 34 -1.34 -21.75 5.40
C ASP A 34 -2.56 -22.66 5.34
N LEU A 35 -3.69 -22.10 4.87
CA LEU A 35 -4.95 -22.85 4.70
C LEU A 35 -5.39 -22.95 3.24
N ARG A 36 -4.51 -22.61 2.29
CA ARG A 36 -4.75 -22.79 0.85
C ARG A 36 -4.98 -24.25 0.49
N GLY A 37 -5.73 -24.44 -0.58
CA GLY A 37 -6.19 -25.75 -1.06
C GLY A 37 -5.36 -26.24 -2.24
N GLY A 38 -4.56 -25.36 -2.84
CA GLY A 38 -3.73 -25.63 -4.01
C GLY A 38 -4.42 -25.32 -5.34
N ASP A 39 -5.72 -25.00 -5.32
CA ASP A 39 -6.47 -24.56 -6.50
C ASP A 39 -6.53 -23.02 -6.52
N ALA A 40 -5.90 -22.42 -7.53
CA ALA A 40 -5.79 -20.97 -7.66
C ALA A 40 -7.15 -20.25 -7.75
N ALA A 41 -8.18 -20.88 -8.34
CA ALA A 41 -9.51 -20.27 -8.45
C ALA A 41 -10.26 -20.29 -7.11
N VAL A 42 -10.05 -21.33 -6.30
CA VAL A 42 -10.61 -21.45 -4.96
C VAL A 42 -9.85 -20.59 -3.95
N ASP A 43 -8.54 -20.49 -4.12
CA ASP A 43 -7.62 -19.74 -3.25
C ASP A 43 -7.52 -18.25 -3.61
N ASP A 44 -8.20 -17.78 -4.66
CA ASP A 44 -8.21 -16.36 -5.03
C ASP A 44 -8.90 -15.50 -3.96
N PRO A 45 -8.17 -14.63 -3.22
CA PRO A 45 -8.75 -13.75 -2.22
C PRO A 45 -9.70 -12.72 -2.83
N HIS A 46 -9.58 -12.41 -4.12
CA HIS A 46 -10.41 -11.46 -4.84
C HIS A 46 -11.56 -12.12 -5.62
N GLY A 47 -11.60 -13.45 -5.62
CA GLY A 47 -12.60 -14.24 -6.33
C GLY A 47 -13.94 -14.31 -5.60
N LEU A 48 -14.95 -14.84 -6.30
CA LEU A 48 -16.31 -15.01 -5.76
C LEU A 48 -16.49 -16.28 -4.93
N HIS A 49 -15.49 -17.18 -4.90
CA HIS A 49 -15.60 -18.43 -4.16
C HIS A 49 -15.74 -18.14 -2.65
N PRO A 50 -16.77 -18.69 -1.97
CA PRO A 50 -16.98 -18.44 -0.56
C PRO A 50 -15.94 -19.18 0.30
N TRP A 51 -15.32 -18.47 1.25
CA TRP A 51 -14.45 -19.09 2.25
C TRP A 51 -15.22 -19.31 3.55
N GLY A 52 -15.38 -20.60 3.90
CA GLY A 52 -16.13 -21.06 5.06
C GLY A 52 -15.34 -21.06 6.37
N PRO A 53 -15.92 -21.61 7.46
CA PRO A 53 -15.33 -21.59 8.79
C PRO A 53 -13.94 -22.23 8.88
N ARG A 54 -13.65 -23.26 8.07
CA ARG A 54 -12.35 -23.95 8.03
C ARG A 54 -11.18 -23.10 7.49
N ARG A 55 -11.47 -21.88 7.02
CA ARG A 55 -10.48 -20.88 6.60
C ARG A 55 -10.61 -19.55 7.33
N SER A 56 -11.52 -19.48 8.30
CA SER A 56 -11.91 -18.22 8.91
C SER A 56 -11.35 -18.12 10.32
N VAL A 57 -10.78 -16.96 10.64
CA VAL A 57 -10.37 -16.58 11.99
C VAL A 57 -11.03 -15.27 12.36
N ARG A 58 -11.43 -15.12 13.62
CA ARG A 58 -11.99 -13.86 14.11
C ARG A 58 -10.91 -12.80 14.22
N ALA A 59 -11.19 -11.60 13.72
CA ALA A 59 -10.31 -10.44 13.83
C ALA A 59 -9.92 -10.15 15.28
N ARG A 60 -10.84 -10.33 16.23
CA ARG A 60 -10.56 -10.20 17.68
C ARG A 60 -9.43 -11.12 18.16
N VAL A 61 -9.36 -12.35 17.65
CA VAL A 61 -8.30 -13.31 18.03
C VAL A 61 -6.97 -12.91 17.38
N VAL A 62 -7.01 -12.39 16.15
CA VAL A 62 -5.83 -11.79 15.51
C VAL A 62 -5.31 -10.60 16.30
N CYS A 63 -6.19 -9.67 16.71
CA CYS A 63 -5.82 -8.53 17.55
C CYS A 63 -5.22 -8.98 18.89
N TRP A 64 -5.80 -10.02 19.51
CA TRP A 64 -5.27 -10.58 20.74
C TRP A 64 -3.82 -11.08 20.57
N LEU A 65 -3.54 -11.87 19.54
CA LEU A 65 -2.18 -12.34 19.27
C LEU A 65 -1.18 -11.18 19.05
N LEU A 66 -1.63 -10.09 18.42
CA LEU A 66 -0.77 -8.96 18.07
C LEU A 66 -0.53 -7.98 19.24
N LEU A 67 -1.49 -7.84 20.16
CA LEU A 67 -1.44 -6.87 21.25
C LEU A 67 -1.07 -7.49 22.61
N ASP A 68 -1.48 -8.74 22.86
CA ASP A 68 -1.26 -9.46 24.12
C ASP A 68 -1.15 -10.97 23.86
N GLY A 69 -0.31 -11.32 22.88
CA GLY A 69 -0.13 -12.71 22.44
C GLY A 69 0.67 -13.57 23.43
N PRO A 70 0.53 -14.89 23.36
CA PRO A 70 1.31 -15.82 24.18
C PRO A 70 2.81 -15.73 23.87
N PRO A 71 3.70 -16.10 24.82
CA PRO A 71 5.13 -16.12 24.56
C PRO A 71 5.49 -17.16 23.49
N ALA A 72 6.55 -16.86 22.74
CA ALA A 72 7.13 -17.78 21.78
C ALA A 72 7.58 -19.10 22.46
N LEU A 73 7.63 -20.17 21.68
CA LEU A 73 8.25 -21.42 22.14
C LEU A 73 9.76 -21.22 22.37
N ALA A 74 10.36 -22.06 23.21
CA ALA A 74 11.79 -21.97 23.50
C ALA A 74 12.62 -22.02 22.20
N GLY A 75 13.51 -21.03 22.02
CA GLY A 75 14.33 -20.88 20.81
C GLY A 75 13.59 -20.38 19.57
N ARG A 76 12.35 -19.90 19.70
CA ARG A 76 11.54 -19.32 18.61
C ARG A 76 11.26 -17.83 18.85
N VAL A 77 10.80 -17.17 17.81
CA VAL A 77 10.30 -15.79 17.84
C VAL A 77 8.84 -15.80 17.42
N SER A 78 7.97 -15.17 18.20
CA SER A 78 6.55 -15.06 17.87
C SER A 78 6.36 -14.18 16.64
N SER A 79 5.60 -14.65 15.66
CA SER A 79 5.23 -13.86 14.48
C SER A 79 3.90 -14.30 13.92
N LEU A 80 3.13 -13.37 13.36
CA LEU A 80 1.87 -13.66 12.72
C LEU A 80 2.08 -13.74 11.20
N LYS A 81 2.08 -14.95 10.67
CA LYS A 81 2.26 -15.23 9.23
C LYS A 81 1.09 -16.05 8.72
N LEU A 82 0.15 -15.39 8.04
CA LEU A 82 -1.10 -15.99 7.58
C LEU A 82 -1.12 -16.11 6.06
N THR A 83 -1.56 -17.26 5.53
CA THR A 83 -1.72 -17.46 4.08
C THR A 83 -3.06 -18.09 3.72
N GLY A 84 -3.84 -17.43 2.87
CA GLY A 84 -5.13 -17.96 2.40
C GLY A 84 -6.24 -17.97 3.45
N LEU A 85 -6.22 -17.04 4.41
CA LEU A 85 -7.22 -16.97 5.48
C LEU A 85 -8.27 -15.88 5.23
N ARG A 86 -9.50 -16.13 5.69
CA ARG A 86 -10.54 -15.12 5.85
C ARG A 86 -10.48 -14.55 7.28
N ILE A 87 -10.36 -13.24 7.41
CA ILE A 87 -10.44 -12.55 8.70
C ILE A 87 -11.87 -12.01 8.84
N THR A 88 -12.62 -12.53 9.81
CA THR A 88 -14.02 -12.15 10.06
C THR A 88 -14.13 -11.06 11.12
N GLY A 89 -15.03 -10.10 10.91
CA GLY A 89 -15.12 -8.89 11.73
C GLY A 89 -14.06 -7.83 11.38
N THR A 90 -14.00 -6.77 12.18
CA THR A 90 -13.09 -5.63 11.98
C THR A 90 -11.75 -5.90 12.67
N LEU A 91 -10.64 -5.78 11.93
CA LEU A 91 -9.30 -5.86 12.51
C LEU A 91 -8.92 -4.48 13.06
N ASP A 92 -9.11 -4.29 14.36
CA ASP A 92 -8.85 -3.02 15.04
C ASP A 92 -7.60 -3.11 15.92
N LEU A 93 -6.58 -2.36 15.53
CA LEU A 93 -5.30 -2.21 16.24
C LEU A 93 -5.02 -0.73 16.54
N ALA A 94 -6.06 0.13 16.52
CA ALA A 94 -5.94 1.56 16.74
C ALA A 94 -5.20 1.89 18.05
N GLY A 95 -4.20 2.77 17.98
CA GLY A 95 -3.38 3.18 19.13
C GLY A 95 -2.48 2.09 19.73
N GLY A 96 -2.54 0.86 19.21
CA GLY A 96 -1.75 -0.27 19.70
C GLY A 96 -0.29 -0.21 19.28
N THR A 97 0.56 -0.94 20.00
CA THR A 97 1.95 -1.20 19.60
C THR A 97 2.12 -2.68 19.33
N VAL A 98 2.38 -3.02 18.07
CA VAL A 98 2.53 -4.40 17.59
C VAL A 98 4.00 -4.68 17.35
N VAL A 99 4.59 -5.42 18.27
CA VAL A 99 5.99 -5.86 18.21
C VAL A 99 6.18 -7.08 17.29
N PRO A 100 5.32 -8.11 17.31
CA PRO A 100 5.49 -9.27 16.45
C PRO A 100 5.48 -8.90 14.97
N TYR A 101 6.30 -9.60 14.17
CA TYR A 101 6.28 -9.45 12.73
C TYR A 101 4.92 -9.89 12.15
N VAL A 102 4.35 -9.08 11.25
CA VAL A 102 3.04 -9.31 10.63
C VAL A 102 3.17 -9.49 9.12
N GLU A 103 2.76 -10.65 8.64
CA GLU A 103 2.66 -10.96 7.22
C GLU A 103 1.36 -11.71 6.91
N MET A 104 0.60 -11.19 5.96
CA MET A 104 -0.60 -11.83 5.45
C MET A 104 -0.52 -11.90 3.93
N THR A 105 -0.61 -13.11 3.39
CA THR A 105 -0.50 -13.35 1.96
C THR A 105 -1.78 -14.01 1.45
N GLY A 106 -2.41 -13.39 0.45
CA GLY A 106 -3.63 -13.92 -0.14
C GLY A 106 -4.77 -14.04 0.86
N CYS A 107 -4.89 -13.12 1.82
CA CYS A 107 -5.94 -13.12 2.82
C CYS A 107 -7.14 -12.25 2.38
N ARG A 108 -8.34 -12.60 2.86
CA ARG A 108 -9.58 -11.85 2.60
C ARG A 108 -10.13 -11.29 3.91
N PHE A 109 -10.35 -9.99 3.96
CA PHE A 109 -10.95 -9.32 5.11
C PHE A 109 -12.45 -9.12 4.87
N GLU A 110 -13.25 -9.44 5.88
CA GLU A 110 -14.69 -9.21 5.84
C GLU A 110 -15.03 -7.72 5.99
N ASN A 111 -14.37 -7.04 6.94
CA ASN A 111 -14.57 -5.62 7.23
C ASN A 111 -13.26 -4.83 7.09
N GLU A 112 -13.30 -3.55 7.49
CA GLU A 112 -12.17 -2.63 7.44
C GLU A 112 -11.01 -3.06 8.36
N VAL A 113 -9.80 -2.62 8.00
CA VAL A 113 -8.59 -2.73 8.83
C VAL A 113 -8.29 -1.35 9.41
N LEU A 114 -8.35 -1.24 10.73
CA LEU A 114 -8.20 0.00 11.48
C LEU A 114 -6.86 0.02 12.22
N LEU A 115 -5.93 0.83 11.73
CA LEU A 115 -4.59 1.07 12.26
C LEU A 115 -4.31 2.54 12.66
N PRO A 116 -5.30 3.42 12.95
CA PRO A 116 -4.96 4.81 13.25
C PRO A 116 -4.09 4.88 14.51
N GLU A 117 -3.00 5.65 14.43
CA GLU A 117 -2.01 5.82 15.52
C GLU A 117 -1.30 4.55 15.99
N ALA A 118 -1.47 3.44 15.28
CA ALA A 118 -0.80 2.18 15.61
C ALA A 118 0.70 2.24 15.29
N ARG A 119 1.49 1.47 16.04
CA ARG A 119 2.94 1.32 15.86
C ARG A 119 3.29 -0.10 15.49
N PHE A 120 4.15 -0.26 14.49
CA PHE A 120 4.62 -1.57 14.01
C PHE A 120 6.13 -1.55 13.76
N THR A 121 6.76 -2.71 13.86
CA THR A 121 8.09 -2.93 13.26
C THR A 121 7.98 -2.94 11.73
N THR A 122 7.24 -3.87 11.15
CA THR A 122 6.96 -3.95 9.70
C THR A 122 5.61 -4.62 9.48
N VAL A 123 4.86 -4.15 8.47
CA VAL A 123 3.57 -4.74 8.10
C VAL A 123 3.58 -5.15 6.64
N ARG A 124 3.21 -6.41 6.37
CA ARG A 124 3.09 -6.91 5.01
C ARG A 124 1.72 -7.52 4.75
N LEU A 125 0.96 -6.88 3.86
CA LEU A 125 -0.22 -7.44 3.23
C LEU A 125 0.11 -7.64 1.76
N VAL A 126 0.12 -8.89 1.32
CA VAL A 126 0.51 -9.25 -0.05
C VAL A 126 -0.68 -9.90 -0.72
N ASP A 127 -1.13 -9.35 -1.84
CA ASP A 127 -2.25 -9.88 -2.62
C ASP A 127 -3.53 -10.09 -1.79
N CYS A 128 -3.77 -9.22 -0.81
CA CYS A 128 -4.93 -9.33 0.07
C CYS A 128 -6.15 -8.54 -0.46
N ALA A 129 -7.35 -9.06 -0.23
CA ALA A 129 -8.60 -8.36 -0.47
C ALA A 129 -9.04 -7.66 0.82
N VAL A 130 -8.95 -6.33 0.84
CA VAL A 130 -9.22 -5.51 2.04
C VAL A 130 -10.31 -4.50 1.70
N PRO A 131 -11.49 -4.53 2.33
CA PRO A 131 -12.54 -3.55 2.03
C PRO A 131 -12.05 -2.10 2.12
N ARG A 132 -11.32 -1.78 3.20
CA ARG A 132 -10.77 -0.46 3.47
C ARG A 132 -9.59 -0.53 4.43
N LEU A 133 -8.59 0.30 4.22
CA LEU A 133 -7.46 0.46 5.14
C LEU A 133 -7.43 1.87 5.73
N GLU A 134 -7.63 1.96 7.04
CA GLU A 134 -7.54 3.20 7.81
C GLU A 134 -6.25 3.20 8.63
N ALA A 135 -5.20 3.84 8.10
CA ALA A 135 -3.87 3.85 8.71
C ALA A 135 -3.36 5.29 8.89
N ALA A 136 -4.28 6.21 9.26
CA ALA A 136 -3.91 7.59 9.58
C ALA A 136 -2.96 7.63 10.78
N ARG A 137 -1.85 8.37 10.67
CA ARG A 137 -0.81 8.46 11.71
C ARG A 137 -0.19 7.11 12.12
N VAL A 138 -0.31 6.06 11.29
CA VAL A 138 0.41 4.80 11.55
C VAL A 138 1.91 5.08 11.52
N HIS A 139 2.66 4.40 12.39
CA HIS A 139 4.10 4.44 12.39
C HIS A 139 4.68 3.05 12.19
N THR A 140 5.53 2.88 11.19
CA THR A 140 6.34 1.67 11.00
C THR A 140 7.82 2.02 11.16
N GLU A 141 8.57 1.19 11.89
CA GLU A 141 10.03 1.33 11.97
C GLU A 141 10.71 0.92 10.66
N GLY A 142 10.18 -0.12 10.02
CA GLY A 142 10.54 -0.59 8.70
C GLY A 142 9.44 -0.33 7.68
N ASP A 143 9.19 -1.32 6.83
CA ASP A 143 8.38 -1.16 5.63
C ASP A 143 6.87 -1.27 5.88
N LEU A 144 6.09 -0.69 4.98
CA LEU A 144 4.67 -0.99 4.78
C LEU A 144 4.46 -1.57 3.38
N HIS A 145 4.25 -2.89 3.30
CA HIS A 145 4.00 -3.58 2.04
C HIS A 145 2.52 -3.84 1.84
N LEU A 146 1.99 -3.33 0.74
CA LEU A 146 0.63 -3.54 0.25
C LEU A 146 0.59 -4.00 -1.23
N PRO A 147 1.57 -4.76 -1.78
CA PRO A 147 1.61 -5.08 -3.19
C PRO A 147 0.47 -6.02 -3.58
N ARG A 148 -0.10 -5.81 -4.78
CA ARG A 148 -1.22 -6.59 -5.35
C ARG A 148 -2.50 -6.60 -4.49
N CYS A 149 -2.55 -5.83 -3.41
CA CYS A 149 -3.76 -5.71 -2.62
C CYS A 149 -4.87 -5.01 -3.41
N ARG A 150 -6.12 -5.38 -3.13
CA ARG A 150 -7.31 -4.69 -3.66
C ARG A 150 -8.07 -4.04 -2.53
N PHE A 151 -8.29 -2.74 -2.66
CA PHE A 151 -9.03 -1.90 -1.71
C PHE A 151 -10.29 -1.34 -2.35
N LEU A 152 -11.46 -1.64 -1.79
CA LEU A 152 -12.75 -1.26 -2.39
C LEU A 152 -13.22 0.13 -1.98
N ALA A 153 -12.81 0.62 -0.81
CA ALA A 153 -13.25 1.89 -0.24
C ALA A 153 -12.06 2.77 0.22
N GLY A 154 -10.98 2.71 -0.55
CA GLY A 154 -9.81 3.56 -0.39
C GLY A 154 -8.82 3.13 0.70
N VAL A 155 -7.68 3.82 0.69
CA VAL A 155 -6.59 3.69 1.65
C VAL A 155 -6.28 5.05 2.24
N ARG A 156 -6.28 5.16 3.57
CA ARG A 156 -5.90 6.39 4.26
C ARG A 156 -4.57 6.21 4.99
N LEU A 157 -3.61 7.06 4.65
CA LEU A 157 -2.26 7.15 5.21
C LEU A 157 -1.93 8.58 5.65
N THR A 158 -2.95 9.38 5.95
CA THR A 158 -2.79 10.78 6.36
C THR A 158 -1.86 10.85 7.58
N ASP A 159 -0.81 11.66 7.48
CA ASP A 159 0.22 11.86 8.51
C ASP A 159 0.93 10.57 8.97
N ALA A 160 0.89 9.50 8.17
CA ALA A 160 1.62 8.27 8.45
C ALA A 160 3.14 8.47 8.34
N ARG A 161 3.90 7.66 9.09
CA ARG A 161 5.37 7.69 9.12
C ARG A 161 5.93 6.30 8.88
N ILE A 162 6.43 6.08 7.67
CA ILE A 162 7.02 4.82 7.24
C ILE A 162 8.55 4.95 7.32
N GLY A 163 9.18 4.11 8.14
CA GLY A 163 10.61 4.24 8.47
C GLY A 163 11.52 3.95 7.29
N THR A 164 11.15 3.02 6.42
CA THR A 164 11.88 2.66 5.20
C THR A 164 10.99 2.85 3.97
N ASP A 165 10.49 1.77 3.34
CA ASP A 165 9.78 1.83 2.07
C ASP A 165 8.26 1.66 2.22
N LEU A 166 7.51 2.37 1.36
CA LEU A 166 6.08 2.15 1.15
C LEU A 166 5.86 1.49 -0.22
N LEU A 167 5.36 0.26 -0.23
CA LEU A 167 5.20 -0.54 -1.45
C LEU A 167 3.72 -0.78 -1.76
N LEU A 168 3.26 -0.23 -2.87
CA LEU A 168 1.90 -0.32 -3.44
C LEU A 168 1.92 -0.94 -4.86
N ASN A 169 3.02 -1.60 -5.22
CA ASN A 169 3.21 -2.17 -6.55
C ASN A 169 2.04 -3.09 -6.93
N GLN A 170 1.46 -2.85 -8.10
CA GLN A 170 0.32 -3.60 -8.65
C GLN A 170 -0.94 -3.61 -7.77
N ALA A 171 -1.03 -2.76 -6.75
CA ALA A 171 -2.26 -2.62 -5.97
C ALA A 171 -3.39 -2.03 -6.83
N SER A 172 -4.64 -2.33 -6.48
CA SER A 172 -5.83 -1.69 -7.04
C SER A 172 -6.60 -1.02 -5.92
N VAL A 173 -6.84 0.28 -6.04
CA VAL A 173 -7.45 1.10 -5.00
C VAL A 173 -8.63 1.88 -5.57
N HIS A 174 -9.84 1.52 -5.15
CA HIS A 174 -11.06 2.24 -5.46
C HIS A 174 -11.28 3.42 -4.52
N HIS A 175 -12.12 4.37 -4.93
CA HIS A 175 -12.37 5.58 -4.15
C HIS A 175 -13.22 5.34 -2.90
N ASP A 176 -12.94 6.14 -1.88
CA ASP A 176 -13.84 6.38 -0.75
C ASP A 176 -15.07 7.22 -1.17
N ARG A 177 -15.98 7.45 -0.22
CA ARG A 177 -17.16 8.31 -0.43
C ARG A 177 -16.83 9.77 -0.78
N ALA A 178 -15.60 10.21 -0.56
CA ALA A 178 -15.12 11.54 -0.90
C ALA A 178 -14.37 11.56 -2.26
N GLY A 179 -14.38 10.47 -3.02
CA GLY A 179 -13.76 10.38 -4.34
C GLY A 179 -12.24 10.17 -4.30
N ARG A 180 -11.64 9.88 -3.14
CA ARG A 180 -10.20 9.64 -2.99
C ARG A 180 -9.91 8.15 -2.94
N SER A 181 -8.98 7.70 -3.78
CA SER A 181 -8.47 6.33 -3.74
C SER A 181 -7.42 6.19 -2.63
N ILE A 182 -6.41 7.07 -2.62
CA ILE A 182 -5.34 7.09 -1.62
C ILE A 182 -5.28 8.48 -1.00
N ALA A 183 -5.49 8.58 0.31
CA ALA A 183 -5.37 9.82 1.07
C ALA A 183 -4.11 9.80 1.95
N ALA A 184 -2.99 10.30 1.43
CA ALA A 184 -1.66 10.28 2.05
C ALA A 184 -1.08 11.70 2.24
N ASP A 185 -1.94 12.65 2.59
CA ASP A 185 -1.51 14.01 2.96
C ASP A 185 -0.61 13.96 4.20
N GLY A 186 0.50 14.70 4.18
CA GLY A 186 1.46 14.73 5.29
C GLY A 186 2.28 13.46 5.48
N LEU A 187 2.13 12.45 4.61
CA LEU A 187 2.89 11.20 4.65
C LEU A 187 4.40 11.47 4.65
N THR A 188 5.14 10.77 5.52
CA THR A 188 6.60 10.71 5.48
C THR A 188 7.05 9.27 5.24
N VAL A 189 7.88 9.07 4.22
CA VAL A 189 8.52 7.79 3.88
C VAL A 189 10.03 7.98 3.95
N GLY A 190 10.72 7.14 4.72
CA GLY A 190 12.15 7.27 4.97
C GLY A 190 12.99 7.08 3.71
N GLN A 191 12.61 6.16 2.84
CA GLN A 191 13.30 5.84 1.60
C GLN A 191 12.34 5.95 0.40
N ASP A 192 12.01 4.85 -0.29
CA ASP A 192 11.26 4.86 -1.54
C ASP A 192 9.75 4.67 -1.33
N LEU A 193 8.95 5.38 -2.13
CA LEU A 193 7.54 5.04 -2.35
C LEU A 193 7.41 4.40 -3.73
N GLN A 194 7.16 3.10 -3.74
CA GLN A 194 7.01 2.31 -4.95
C GLN A 194 5.54 1.98 -5.20
N ALA A 195 4.98 2.51 -6.28
CA ALA A 195 3.60 2.31 -6.71
C ALA A 195 3.55 1.93 -8.19
N GLU A 196 4.45 1.06 -8.61
CA GLU A 196 4.57 0.64 -10.00
C GLU A 196 3.37 -0.20 -10.41
N MET A 197 2.80 0.11 -11.58
CA MET A 197 1.58 -0.51 -12.11
C MET A 197 0.38 -0.42 -11.15
N LEU A 198 0.39 0.53 -10.20
CA LEU A 198 -0.76 0.84 -9.35
C LEU A 198 -1.98 1.20 -10.21
N GLN A 199 -3.15 0.71 -9.83
CA GLN A 199 -4.44 1.13 -10.41
C GLN A 199 -5.22 1.90 -9.35
N ALA A 200 -5.39 3.21 -9.54
CA ALA A 200 -6.11 4.05 -8.61
C ALA A 200 -7.38 4.62 -9.27
N HIS A 201 -8.55 4.32 -8.73
CA HIS A 201 -9.85 4.78 -9.24
C HIS A 201 -10.40 5.89 -8.34
N GLY A 202 -9.85 7.09 -8.46
CA GLY A 202 -10.14 8.27 -7.66
C GLY A 202 -8.90 9.14 -7.48
N GLU A 203 -9.04 10.22 -6.72
CA GLU A 203 -7.90 11.10 -6.41
C GLU A 203 -6.86 10.38 -5.52
N VAL A 204 -5.60 10.38 -5.97
CA VAL A 204 -4.43 10.09 -5.14
C VAL A 204 -3.91 11.42 -4.58
N SER A 205 -4.04 11.61 -3.28
CA SER A 205 -3.62 12.83 -2.58
C SER A 205 -2.32 12.58 -1.80
N LEU A 206 -1.29 13.36 -2.10
CA LEU A 206 0.05 13.35 -1.49
C LEU A 206 0.44 14.78 -1.07
N ARG A 207 -0.53 15.57 -0.59
CA ARG A 207 -0.29 16.98 -0.22
C ARG A 207 0.76 17.05 0.87
N SER A 208 1.80 17.85 0.65
CA SER A 208 2.89 18.07 1.59
C SER A 208 3.61 16.77 2.04
N ALA A 209 3.50 15.69 1.26
CA ALA A 209 4.19 14.43 1.54
C ALA A 209 5.71 14.57 1.32
N LYS A 210 6.48 13.77 2.06
CA LYS A 210 7.95 13.75 2.03
C LYS A 210 8.44 12.33 1.79
N ILE A 211 9.13 12.13 0.68
CA ILE A 211 9.71 10.84 0.29
C ILE A 211 11.24 11.00 0.31
N GLY A 212 11.93 10.23 1.15
CA GLY A 212 13.36 10.41 1.40
C GLY A 212 14.24 10.07 0.20
N ALA A 213 13.82 9.12 -0.63
CA ALA A 213 14.50 8.75 -1.87
C ALA A 213 13.58 9.04 -3.08
N SER A 214 13.06 8.02 -3.76
CA SER A 214 12.33 8.15 -5.02
C SER A 214 10.84 7.86 -4.87
N LEU A 215 10.03 8.51 -5.73
CA LEU A 215 8.62 8.18 -5.90
C LEU A 215 8.44 7.55 -7.28
N SER A 216 8.16 6.24 -7.32
CA SER A 216 7.95 5.49 -8.57
C SER A 216 6.47 5.21 -8.79
N LEU A 217 5.91 5.77 -9.86
CA LEU A 217 4.55 5.49 -10.36
C LEU A 217 4.64 4.87 -11.77
N ARG A 218 5.71 4.13 -12.04
CA ARG A 218 5.97 3.57 -13.37
C ARG A 218 4.84 2.65 -13.82
N GLY A 219 4.29 2.89 -15.01
CA GLY A 219 3.17 2.11 -15.55
C GLY A 219 1.87 2.23 -14.74
N ALA A 220 1.77 3.13 -13.76
CA ALA A 220 0.55 3.30 -12.97
C ALA A 220 -0.58 3.90 -13.80
N ARG A 221 -1.82 3.54 -13.44
CA ARG A 221 -3.06 4.08 -14.03
C ARG A 221 -3.83 4.83 -12.96
N LEU A 222 -3.89 6.15 -13.09
CA LEU A 222 -4.62 7.03 -12.18
C LEU A 222 -5.89 7.52 -12.89
N ALA A 223 -7.06 7.02 -12.49
CA ALA A 223 -8.34 7.32 -13.09
C ALA A 223 -9.22 8.10 -12.12
N GLY A 224 -9.24 9.43 -12.26
CA GLY A 224 -10.13 10.36 -11.56
C GLY A 224 -10.97 11.18 -12.53
N PRO A 225 -11.76 10.56 -13.44
CA PRO A 225 -12.52 11.31 -14.45
C PRO A 225 -13.56 12.27 -13.85
N TYR A 226 -14.06 11.95 -12.67
CA TYR A 226 -15.08 12.73 -11.95
C TYR A 226 -14.48 13.61 -10.84
N THR A 227 -13.16 13.58 -10.65
CA THR A 227 -12.46 14.41 -9.66
C THR A 227 -11.73 15.54 -10.35
N ARG A 228 -11.47 16.63 -9.63
CA ARG A 228 -10.66 17.74 -10.16
C ARG A 228 -9.25 17.26 -10.50
N PHE A 229 -8.70 16.38 -9.67
CA PHE A 229 -7.38 15.82 -9.83
C PHE A 229 -7.43 14.30 -9.69
N ALA A 230 -6.69 13.61 -10.56
CA ALA A 230 -6.33 12.20 -10.36
C ALA A 230 -5.08 12.07 -9.50
N LEU A 231 -4.13 13.02 -9.63
CA LEU A 231 -2.96 13.14 -8.74
C LEU A 231 -2.89 14.54 -8.15
N ASN A 232 -2.97 14.63 -6.83
CA ASN A 232 -2.98 15.88 -6.09
C ASN A 232 -1.83 15.90 -5.06
N ALA A 233 -0.68 16.42 -5.46
CA ALA A 233 0.54 16.45 -4.65
C ALA A 233 1.24 17.83 -4.62
N PRO A 234 0.53 18.93 -4.27
CA PRO A 234 1.17 20.20 -3.99
C PRO A 234 2.13 20.07 -2.80
N GLN A 235 3.25 20.80 -2.84
CA GLN A 235 4.31 20.79 -1.82
C GLN A 235 4.94 19.41 -1.56
N LEU A 236 4.81 18.49 -2.51
CA LEU A 236 5.48 17.19 -2.47
C LEU A 236 7.00 17.38 -2.49
N THR A 237 7.70 16.71 -1.59
CA THR A 237 9.17 16.65 -1.58
C THR A 237 9.63 15.22 -1.86
N VAL A 238 10.49 15.05 -2.84
CA VAL A 238 11.12 13.76 -3.19
C VAL A 238 12.64 13.97 -3.19
N GLY A 239 13.35 13.19 -2.39
CA GLY A 239 14.80 13.35 -2.21
C GLY A 239 15.59 13.12 -3.49
N ARG A 240 15.07 12.28 -4.40
CA ARG A 240 15.68 11.98 -5.69
C ARG A 240 14.72 12.29 -6.84
N THR A 241 14.18 11.25 -7.48
CA THR A 241 13.42 11.38 -8.72
C THR A 241 11.95 10.98 -8.53
N LEU A 242 11.06 11.74 -9.16
CA LEU A 242 9.67 11.33 -9.42
C LEU A 242 9.59 10.66 -10.79
N TYR A 243 9.21 9.38 -10.84
CA TYR A 243 9.02 8.63 -12.08
C TYR A 243 7.53 8.48 -12.41
N LEU A 244 7.11 9.06 -13.52
CA LEU A 244 5.79 8.87 -14.15
C LEU A 244 5.98 8.30 -15.56
N THR A 245 6.80 7.25 -15.67
CA THR A 245 7.25 6.67 -16.94
C THR A 245 6.63 5.29 -17.18
N PRO A 246 6.80 4.68 -18.36
CA PRO A 246 6.37 3.31 -18.59
C PRO A 246 7.10 2.28 -17.72
N ALA A 247 6.43 1.15 -17.46
CA ALA A 247 7.01 -0.05 -16.88
C ALA A 247 6.98 -1.19 -17.90
N ALA A 248 8.04 -1.99 -17.94
CA ALA A 248 8.05 -3.23 -18.70
C ALA A 248 7.25 -4.30 -17.95
N LEU A 249 6.32 -4.96 -18.64
CA LEU A 249 5.58 -6.11 -18.12
C LEU A 249 6.48 -7.35 -18.23
N GLY A 250 7.17 -7.68 -17.14
CA GLY A 250 8.13 -8.79 -17.05
C GLY A 250 8.81 -8.83 -15.67
N SER A 251 9.63 -9.87 -15.41
CA SER A 251 10.21 -10.16 -14.09
C SER A 251 10.88 -8.92 -13.45
N PRO A 252 10.59 -8.59 -12.17
CA PRO A 252 11.07 -7.38 -11.48
C PRO A 252 12.59 -7.34 -11.26
N LEU A 253 13.33 -8.38 -11.67
CA LEU A 253 14.78 -8.49 -11.51
C LEU A 253 15.61 -7.68 -12.52
N LEU A 254 14.98 -6.94 -13.45
CA LEU A 254 15.67 -6.22 -14.52
C LEU A 254 15.30 -4.74 -14.59
N SER A 255 15.23 -4.06 -13.44
CA SER A 255 15.20 -2.59 -13.42
C SER A 255 16.53 -2.05 -14.00
N GLY A 256 16.46 -1.32 -15.12
CA GLY A 256 17.63 -0.68 -15.75
C GLY A 256 18.23 -1.38 -16.98
N VAL A 257 17.66 -2.48 -17.47
CA VAL A 257 18.11 -3.12 -18.73
C VAL A 257 17.09 -2.82 -19.83
N THR A 258 17.56 -2.55 -21.06
CA THR A 258 16.70 -2.43 -22.24
C THR A 258 15.80 -3.68 -22.33
N PRO A 259 14.46 -3.54 -22.28
CA PRO A 259 13.57 -4.68 -22.33
C PRO A 259 13.84 -5.53 -23.57
N ALA A 260 13.81 -6.85 -23.42
CA ALA A 260 13.94 -7.74 -24.57
C ALA A 260 12.86 -7.40 -25.62
N ARG A 261 13.20 -7.48 -26.92
CA ARG A 261 12.22 -7.25 -28.00
C ARG A 261 10.98 -8.12 -27.77
N GLY A 262 9.81 -7.48 -27.79
CA GLY A 262 8.52 -8.13 -27.54
C GLY A 262 8.04 -8.04 -26.08
N THR A 263 8.81 -7.44 -25.17
CA THR A 263 8.32 -7.14 -23.82
C THR A 263 7.17 -6.16 -23.91
N ARG A 264 5.99 -6.53 -23.39
CA ARG A 264 4.84 -5.62 -23.34
C ARG A 264 5.19 -4.47 -22.40
N ILE A 265 4.90 -3.25 -22.81
CA ILE A 265 5.13 -2.05 -21.99
C ILE A 265 3.78 -1.54 -21.52
N GLN A 266 3.69 -1.22 -20.24
CA GLN A 266 2.56 -0.50 -19.67
C GLN A 266 2.98 0.95 -19.42
N HIS A 267 2.31 1.89 -20.09
CA HIS A 267 2.55 3.31 -19.90
C HIS A 267 1.96 3.79 -18.57
N PHE A 268 2.56 4.84 -18.01
CA PHE A 268 1.86 5.64 -17.01
C PHE A 268 0.70 6.38 -17.69
N GLU A 269 -0.49 6.23 -17.16
CA GLU A 269 -1.73 6.83 -17.68
C GLU A 269 -2.44 7.59 -16.57
N CYS A 270 -2.77 8.85 -16.82
CA CYS A 270 -3.49 9.69 -15.88
C CYS A 270 -4.70 10.33 -16.56
N GLN A 271 -5.90 9.95 -16.11
CA GLN A 271 -7.17 10.52 -16.53
C GLN A 271 -7.69 11.43 -15.42
N GLY A 272 -7.61 12.74 -15.64
CA GLY A 272 -7.90 13.78 -14.67
C GLY A 272 -6.72 14.73 -14.43
N GLY A 273 -6.96 15.85 -13.75
CA GLY A 273 -5.91 16.85 -13.51
C GLY A 273 -4.75 16.31 -12.65
N VAL A 274 -3.57 16.89 -12.83
CA VAL A 274 -2.38 16.59 -12.03
C VAL A 274 -1.85 17.89 -11.42
N ARG A 275 -1.62 17.90 -10.12
CA ARG A 275 -1.07 19.05 -9.40
C ARG A 275 0.20 18.66 -8.64
N LEU A 276 1.32 19.24 -9.06
CA LEU A 276 2.65 19.14 -8.43
C LEU A 276 3.16 20.52 -7.96
N ASP A 277 2.26 21.49 -7.82
CA ASP A 277 2.59 22.87 -7.45
C ASP A 277 3.47 22.94 -6.20
N ASP A 278 4.50 23.79 -6.21
CA ASP A 278 5.48 23.95 -5.12
C ASP A 278 6.27 22.67 -4.78
N GLY A 279 6.28 21.68 -5.67
CA GLY A 279 7.04 20.45 -5.51
C GLY A 279 8.56 20.65 -5.55
N ARG A 280 9.29 19.82 -4.82
CA ARG A 280 10.76 19.83 -4.73
C ARG A 280 11.30 18.43 -5.02
N PHE A 281 12.16 18.32 -6.02
CA PHE A 281 12.73 17.06 -6.49
C PHE A 281 14.24 17.20 -6.52
N GLY A 282 14.96 16.30 -5.84
CA GLY A 282 16.40 16.41 -5.67
C GLY A 282 17.21 16.11 -6.93
N GLU A 283 16.67 15.30 -7.84
CA GLU A 283 17.32 14.93 -9.10
C GLU A 283 16.45 15.30 -10.30
N ALA A 284 15.29 14.66 -10.46
CA ALA A 284 14.47 14.83 -11.65
C ALA A 284 12.96 14.69 -11.41
N VAL A 285 12.19 15.27 -12.33
CA VAL A 285 10.80 14.87 -12.59
C VAL A 285 10.77 14.24 -13.98
N ASP A 286 10.50 12.94 -14.04
CA ASP A 286 10.54 12.16 -15.27
C ASP A 286 9.13 11.79 -15.73
N LEU A 287 8.71 12.38 -16.84
CA LEU A 287 7.41 12.22 -17.47
C LEU A 287 7.54 11.56 -18.85
N GLU A 288 8.69 10.96 -19.15
CA GLU A 288 8.93 10.29 -20.44
C GLU A 288 7.87 9.22 -20.71
N GLY A 289 7.22 9.27 -21.88
CA GLY A 289 6.21 8.29 -22.29
C GLY A 289 4.92 8.31 -21.46
N ALA A 290 4.72 9.32 -20.60
CA ALA A 290 3.51 9.52 -19.84
C ALA A 290 2.33 9.89 -20.75
N ARG A 291 1.14 9.37 -20.43
CA ARG A 291 -0.12 9.69 -21.11
C ARG A 291 -1.07 10.40 -20.17
N PHE A 292 -1.59 11.53 -20.62
CA PHE A 292 -2.53 12.35 -19.85
C PHE A 292 -3.81 12.57 -20.65
N ALA A 293 -4.95 12.23 -20.06
CA ALA A 293 -6.27 12.50 -20.60
C ALA A 293 -6.96 13.54 -19.72
N LEU A 294 -6.90 14.81 -20.16
CA LEU A 294 -7.43 15.96 -19.44
C LEU A 294 -8.71 16.48 -20.11
N THR A 295 -9.61 17.06 -19.32
CA THR A 295 -10.68 17.95 -19.80
C THR A 295 -10.16 19.38 -19.96
N ASP A 296 -10.96 20.27 -20.57
CA ASP A 296 -10.56 21.67 -20.82
C ASP A 296 -10.37 22.50 -19.53
N GLU A 297 -10.98 22.07 -18.42
CA GLU A 297 -10.85 22.70 -17.09
C GLU A 297 -9.69 22.11 -16.26
N GLN A 298 -9.11 21.00 -16.72
CA GLN A 298 -8.04 20.29 -16.03
C GLN A 298 -6.67 20.67 -16.59
N ALA A 299 -5.66 20.56 -15.74
CA ALA A 299 -4.29 20.90 -16.08
C ALA A 299 -3.30 19.91 -15.48
N LEU A 300 -2.14 19.78 -16.14
CA LEU A 300 -0.91 19.31 -15.54
C LEU A 300 -0.16 20.54 -15.00
N SER A 301 -0.28 20.76 -13.70
CA SER A 301 0.24 21.94 -13.02
C SER A 301 1.53 21.62 -12.28
N LEU A 302 2.62 22.27 -12.69
CA LEU A 302 3.97 22.20 -12.13
C LEU A 302 4.43 23.60 -11.68
N ARG A 303 3.51 24.41 -11.13
CA ARG A 303 3.81 25.80 -10.77
C ARG A 303 4.83 25.84 -9.66
N ARG A 304 5.86 26.67 -9.82
CA ARG A 304 6.93 26.83 -8.80
C ARG A 304 7.63 25.53 -8.40
N VAL A 305 7.58 24.51 -9.26
CA VAL A 305 8.36 23.27 -9.08
C VAL A 305 9.85 23.59 -9.13
N GLN A 306 10.62 22.90 -8.29
CA GLN A 306 12.07 22.94 -8.27
C GLN A 306 12.60 21.54 -8.54
N ALA A 307 13.35 21.37 -9.62
CA ALA A 307 14.01 20.13 -9.98
C ALA A 307 15.27 20.46 -10.82
N PRO A 308 16.41 19.78 -10.63
CA PRO A 308 17.52 19.93 -11.56
C PRO A 308 17.15 19.56 -12.99
N GLU A 309 16.40 18.47 -13.18
CA GLU A 309 16.00 17.97 -14.49
C GLU A 309 14.47 17.77 -14.60
N LEU A 310 13.87 18.18 -15.73
CA LEU A 310 12.48 17.90 -16.08
C LEU A 310 12.43 17.22 -17.44
N ARG A 311 12.19 15.91 -17.48
CA ARG A 311 12.06 15.17 -18.74
C ARG A 311 10.60 15.15 -19.17
N PHE A 312 10.28 15.94 -20.20
CA PHE A 312 8.93 16.05 -20.75
C PHE A 312 8.85 15.50 -22.17
N LEU A 313 9.01 14.18 -22.32
CA LEU A 313 8.83 13.46 -23.60
C LEU A 313 7.50 12.69 -23.60
N GLY A 314 6.41 13.39 -23.26
CA GLY A 314 5.06 12.81 -23.24
C GLY A 314 4.41 12.81 -24.63
N GLU A 315 3.37 11.98 -24.80
CA GLU A 315 2.49 12.09 -25.96
C GLU A 315 1.78 13.46 -25.96
N ARG A 316 1.50 14.01 -27.15
CA ARG A 316 0.85 15.32 -27.28
C ARG A 316 -0.49 15.32 -26.54
N LEU A 317 -0.64 16.23 -25.58
CA LEU A 317 -1.90 16.45 -24.86
C LEU A 317 -3.00 16.85 -25.85
N PRO A 318 -4.10 16.09 -25.97
CA PRO A 318 -5.19 16.46 -26.88
C PRO A 318 -6.01 17.64 -26.35
N ARG A 319 -6.08 17.82 -25.03
CA ARG A 319 -6.83 18.86 -24.31
C ARG A 319 -6.17 19.20 -22.98
N GLY A 320 -6.65 20.26 -22.33
CA GLY A 320 -6.12 20.76 -21.06
C GLY A 320 -4.83 21.57 -21.21
N GLN A 321 -4.28 22.04 -20.09
CA GLN A 321 -3.11 22.93 -20.08
C GLN A 321 -1.93 22.31 -19.32
N VAL A 322 -0.71 22.62 -19.76
CA VAL A 322 0.51 22.41 -18.98
C VAL A 322 0.92 23.75 -18.38
N VAL A 323 1.02 23.83 -17.06
CA VAL A 323 1.31 25.08 -16.35
C VAL A 323 2.64 24.97 -15.63
N LEU A 324 3.65 25.69 -16.14
CA LEU A 324 5.02 25.73 -15.60
C LEU A 324 5.37 27.09 -14.96
N SER A 325 4.37 27.92 -14.65
CA SER A 325 4.61 29.29 -14.16
C SER A 325 5.47 29.29 -12.90
N GLY A 326 6.62 29.96 -12.96
CA GLY A 326 7.57 30.08 -11.85
C GLY A 326 8.38 28.82 -11.56
N ALA A 327 8.32 27.78 -12.40
CA ALA A 327 9.17 26.60 -12.27
C ALA A 327 10.66 26.96 -12.41
N ARG A 328 11.51 26.29 -11.62
CA ARG A 328 12.96 26.41 -11.64
C ARG A 328 13.54 25.05 -12.02
N VAL A 329 13.99 24.96 -13.27
CA VAL A 329 14.55 23.75 -13.87
C VAL A 329 15.87 24.09 -14.52
N SER A 330 16.92 23.29 -14.27
CA SER A 330 18.25 23.52 -14.86
C SER A 330 18.36 22.89 -16.25
N THR A 331 17.80 21.69 -16.42
CA THR A 331 17.82 20.93 -17.68
C THR A 331 16.42 20.46 -18.04
N LEU A 332 16.02 20.70 -19.30
CA LEU A 332 14.72 20.34 -19.85
C LEU A 332 14.88 19.47 -21.09
#